data_AF-A0A819U7W3-F1
#
_entry.id   AF-A0A819U7W3-F1
#
_cell.length_a   1.000
_cell.length_b   1.000
_cell.length_c   1.000
_cell.angle_alpha   90.00
_cell.angle_beta   90.00
_cell.angle_gamma   90.00
#
_symmetry.space_group_name_H-M   'P 1'
#
loop_
_entity.id
_entity.type
_entity.pdbx_description
1 polymer ?
#
loop_
_entity_poly.entity_id
_entity_poly.type
_entity_poly.pdbx_seq_one_letter_code
_entity_poly.pdbx_strand_id
1 'polypeptide(L)'
;LPTVKEILWRGVPLDIGKNFTKNQLVTWWSVNSCSSSVDVIKTFLGNNKNSTLFLIEAVNGKRVSGYTEYENEDEIILRMGTQFRVKSNSLDHPNGSYVVHLIQVDDNDDGPSASSINEASISPKRFIFI
;
A
#
# COMPACT_ATOMS: atom_id res chain seq x y z
N LEU A 1 -5.34 -5.52 18.56
CA LEU A 1 -6.01 -4.99 17.35
C LEU A 1 -6.54 -6.15 16.51
N PRO A 2 -7.81 -6.14 16.11
CA PRO A 2 -8.40 -7.15 15.23
C PRO A 2 -7.63 -7.29 13.92
N THR A 3 -7.38 -8.53 13.49
CA THR A 3 -6.84 -8.81 12.15
C THR A 3 -7.94 -8.70 11.12
N VAL A 4 -7.65 -8.08 9.99
CA VAL A 4 -8.59 -7.91 8.89
C VAL A 4 -7.96 -8.38 7.58
N LYS A 5 -8.79 -9.05 6.76
CA LYS A 5 -8.48 -9.44 5.39
C LYS A 5 -9.42 -8.67 4.47
N GLU A 6 -8.94 -7.59 3.88
CA GLU A 6 -9.75 -6.70 3.07
C GLU A 6 -8.91 -5.91 2.06
N ILE A 7 -9.60 -5.17 1.20
CA ILE A 7 -8.99 -4.25 0.26
C ILE A 7 -8.63 -2.95 0.98
N LEU A 8 -7.37 -2.57 0.92
CA LEU A 8 -6.87 -1.32 1.47
C LEU A 8 -6.40 -0.39 0.36
N TRP A 9 -6.50 0.89 0.67
CA TRP A 9 -6.08 1.98 -0.18
C TRP A 9 -5.00 2.80 0.53
N ARG A 10 -3.96 3.17 -0.21
CA ARG A 10 -2.90 4.05 0.28
C ARG A 10 -2.50 5.04 -0.81
N GLY A 11 -2.70 6.32 -0.55
CA GLY A 11 -2.22 7.39 -1.41
C GLY A 11 -0.79 7.78 -1.06
N VAL A 12 0.04 8.02 -2.07
CA VAL A 12 1.36 8.65 -1.93
C VAL A 12 1.42 9.83 -2.90
N PRO A 13 1.69 11.06 -2.44
CA PRO A 13 1.74 12.26 -3.29
C PRO A 13 3.05 12.35 -4.09
N LEU A 14 3.50 11.23 -4.66
CA LEU A 14 4.69 11.11 -5.49
C LEU A 14 4.42 10.13 -6.64
N ASP A 15 5.01 10.39 -7.80
CA ASP A 15 5.02 9.49 -8.97
C ASP A 15 6.11 8.43 -8.78
N ILE A 16 5.78 7.38 -8.03
CA ILE A 16 6.64 6.20 -7.85
C ILE A 16 6.06 4.95 -8.50
N GLY A 17 4.81 5.00 -8.97
CA GLY A 17 4.09 3.86 -9.54
C GLY A 17 4.73 3.24 -10.78
N LYS A 18 5.57 4.00 -11.49
CA LYS A 18 6.39 3.52 -12.63
C LYS A 18 7.40 2.44 -12.24
N ASN A 19 7.84 2.42 -10.97
CA ASN A 19 8.86 1.48 -10.49
C ASN A 19 8.29 0.09 -10.14
N PHE A 20 6.97 -0.09 -10.27
CA PHE A 20 6.29 -1.34 -9.93
C PHE A 20 5.95 -2.10 -11.20
N THR A 21 6.61 -3.24 -11.37
CA THR A 21 6.43 -4.12 -12.53
C THR A 21 5.65 -5.36 -12.11
N LYS A 22 4.84 -5.91 -13.03
CA LYS A 22 4.05 -7.12 -12.74
C LYS A 22 4.93 -8.26 -12.20
N ASN A 23 4.42 -8.96 -11.19
CA ASN A 23 5.07 -10.06 -10.46
C ASN A 23 6.30 -9.67 -9.61
N GLN A 24 6.68 -8.40 -9.57
CA GLN A 24 7.72 -7.93 -8.65
C GLN A 24 7.31 -8.16 -7.20
N LEU A 25 8.23 -8.66 -6.40
CA LEU A 25 8.11 -8.70 -4.94
C LEU A 25 8.65 -7.39 -4.35
N VAL A 26 7.89 -6.84 -3.41
CA VAL A 26 8.23 -5.59 -2.72
C VAL A 26 8.03 -5.80 -1.23
N THR A 27 9.04 -5.49 -0.44
CA THR A 27 8.96 -5.50 1.02
C THR A 27 8.83 -4.07 1.52
N TRP A 28 7.79 -3.80 2.31
CA TRP A 28 7.65 -2.51 2.99
C TRP A 28 8.20 -2.58 4.41
N TRP A 29 9.39 -2.02 4.60
CA TRP A 29 10.10 -2.00 5.88
C TRP A 29 9.49 -1.04 6.91
N SER A 30 8.72 -0.06 6.48
CA SER A 30 8.04 0.89 7.37
C SER A 30 6.66 0.40 7.79
N VAL A 31 6.16 0.94 8.91
CA VAL A 31 4.74 0.84 9.26
C VAL A 31 3.96 1.68 8.26
N ASN A 32 2.90 1.12 7.67
CA ASN A 32 2.09 1.82 6.67
C ASN A 32 0.65 1.97 7.18
N SER A 33 0.20 3.22 7.31
CA SER A 33 -1.21 3.54 7.48
C SER A 33 -1.95 3.45 6.13
N CYS A 34 -3.13 2.83 6.15
CA CYS A 34 -4.00 2.61 5.00
C CYS A 34 -5.46 2.83 5.43
N SER A 35 -6.35 3.02 4.47
CA SER A 35 -7.80 3.09 4.73
C SER A 35 -8.53 2.03 3.90
N SER A 36 -9.60 1.45 4.43
CA SER A 36 -10.55 0.66 3.62
C SER A 36 -11.54 1.54 2.86
N SER A 37 -11.60 2.84 3.17
CA SER A 37 -12.51 3.80 2.54
C SER A 37 -11.87 4.51 1.36
N VAL A 38 -12.50 4.35 0.19
CA VAL A 38 -12.10 5.07 -1.03
C VAL A 38 -12.29 6.58 -0.86
N ASP A 39 -13.32 7.02 -0.14
CA ASP A 39 -13.65 8.44 -0.02
C ASP A 39 -12.67 9.20 0.89
N VAL A 40 -12.13 8.52 1.91
CA VAL A 40 -11.00 9.02 2.72
C VAL A 40 -9.79 9.26 1.81
N ILE A 41 -9.46 8.28 0.97
CA ILE A 41 -8.30 8.40 0.07
C ILE A 41 -8.50 9.41 -1.05
N LYS A 42 -9.72 9.55 -1.60
CA LYS A 42 -10.03 10.64 -2.54
C LYS A 42 -9.81 12.01 -1.90
N THR A 43 -10.26 12.19 -0.66
CA THR A 43 -10.07 13.43 0.09
C THR A 43 -8.59 13.68 0.35
N PHE A 44 -7.85 12.64 0.73
CA PHE A 44 -6.42 12.68 0.97
C PHE A 44 -5.60 13.06 -0.28
N LEU A 45 -5.89 12.43 -1.43
CA LEU A 45 -5.22 12.72 -2.69
C LEU A 45 -5.64 14.08 -3.26
N GLY A 46 -6.88 14.52 -3.01
CA GLY A 46 -7.42 15.77 -3.52
C GLY A 46 -7.26 15.88 -5.04
N ASN A 47 -6.75 17.03 -5.51
CA ASN A 47 -6.45 17.28 -6.92
C ASN A 47 -4.95 17.08 -7.26
N ASN A 48 -4.20 16.35 -6.43
CA ASN A 48 -2.77 16.17 -6.65
C ASN A 48 -2.51 15.36 -7.93
N LYS A 49 -1.79 16.00 -8.85
CA LYS A 49 -1.20 15.38 -10.04
C LYS A 49 0.08 14.66 -9.65
N ASN A 50 0.52 13.70 -10.46
CA ASN A 50 1.76 12.94 -10.21
C ASN A 50 1.75 12.20 -8.87
N SER A 51 0.65 11.52 -8.55
CA SER A 51 0.45 10.76 -7.32
C SER A 51 0.35 9.26 -7.59
N THR A 52 0.72 8.43 -6.63
CA THR A 52 0.57 6.97 -6.73
C THR A 52 -0.48 6.51 -5.73
N LEU A 53 -1.49 5.79 -6.22
CA LEU A 53 -2.50 5.12 -5.42
C LEU A 53 -2.20 3.62 -5.40
N PHE A 54 -2.04 3.06 -4.20
CA PHE A 54 -1.89 1.63 -4.01
C PHE A 54 -3.26 1.03 -3.67
N LEU A 55 -3.65 0.04 -4.46
CA LEU A 55 -4.74 -0.90 -4.19
C LEU A 55 -4.12 -2.18 -3.61
N ILE A 56 -4.44 -2.51 -2.37
CA ILE A 56 -3.74 -3.58 -1.64
C ILE A 56 -4.75 -4.64 -1.19
N GLU A 57 -4.58 -5.87 -1.65
CA GLU A 57 -5.27 -7.04 -1.08
C GLU A 57 -4.51 -7.48 0.17
N ALA A 58 -4.94 -7.02 1.36
CA ALA A 58 -4.28 -7.32 2.62
C ALA A 58 -4.89 -8.56 3.29
N VAL A 59 -4.06 -9.37 3.93
CA VAL A 59 -4.47 -10.54 4.73
C VAL A 59 -4.21 -10.35 6.22
N ASN A 60 -3.23 -9.53 6.59
CA ASN A 60 -2.80 -9.31 7.97
C ASN A 60 -2.91 -7.84 8.42
N GLY A 61 -3.90 -7.10 7.89
CA GLY A 61 -4.16 -5.72 8.32
C GLY A 61 -4.60 -5.64 9.77
N LYS A 62 -4.26 -4.55 10.45
CA LYS A 62 -4.70 -4.27 11.84
C LYS A 62 -5.59 -3.05 11.86
N ARG A 63 -6.88 -3.27 12.07
CA ARG A 63 -7.84 -2.17 12.25
C ARG A 63 -7.56 -1.47 13.57
N VAL A 64 -7.43 -0.14 13.54
CA VAL A 64 -7.17 0.70 14.71
C VAL A 64 -8.35 1.60 15.10
N SER A 65 -9.53 1.38 14.52
CA SER A 65 -10.79 2.02 14.91
C SER A 65 -10.98 1.99 16.44
N GLY A 66 -11.29 3.14 17.05
CA GLY A 66 -11.44 3.31 18.50
C GLY A 66 -10.13 3.50 19.29
N TYR A 67 -8.98 3.47 18.61
CA TYR A 67 -7.66 3.81 19.18
C TYR A 67 -6.97 4.95 18.41
N THR A 68 -7.63 5.50 17.40
CA THR A 68 -7.16 6.62 16.57
C THR A 68 -7.93 7.88 16.93
N GLU A 69 -7.27 9.04 16.84
CA GLU A 69 -7.92 10.35 17.00
C GLU A 69 -8.90 10.63 15.84
N TYR A 70 -8.71 9.97 14.69
CA TYR A 70 -9.49 10.15 13.48
C TYR A 70 -10.40 8.93 13.20
N GLU A 71 -11.50 8.83 13.95
CA GLU A 71 -12.39 7.66 13.89
C GLU A 71 -13.00 7.40 12.50
N ASN A 72 -13.11 8.43 11.66
CA ASN A 72 -13.75 8.37 10.35
C ASN A 72 -12.80 7.96 9.20
N GLU A 73 -11.54 7.65 9.49
CA GLU A 73 -10.56 7.29 8.45
C GLU A 73 -10.56 5.80 8.10
N ASP A 74 -11.31 4.98 8.83
CA ASP A 74 -11.30 3.51 8.68
C ASP A 74 -9.87 2.96 8.66
N GLU A 75 -9.04 3.47 9.57
CA GLU A 75 -7.60 3.26 9.54
C GLU A 75 -7.21 1.81 9.82
N ILE A 76 -6.33 1.29 8.96
CA ILE A 76 -5.78 -0.05 9.01
C ILE A 76 -4.27 0.01 8.81
N ILE A 77 -3.53 -0.54 9.78
CA ILE A 77 -2.08 -0.56 9.78
C ILE A 77 -1.56 -1.88 9.23
N LEU A 78 -0.62 -1.81 8.29
CA LEU A 78 0.20 -2.93 7.84
C LEU A 78 1.51 -2.97 8.64
N ARG A 79 1.92 -4.18 9.01
CA ARG A 79 3.13 -4.40 9.80
C ARG A 79 4.39 -4.06 9.00
N MET A 80 5.46 -3.69 9.70
CA MET A 80 6.78 -3.62 9.08
C MET A 80 7.19 -4.98 8.51
N GLY A 81 7.94 -4.96 7.41
CA GLY A 81 8.38 -6.17 6.72
C GLY A 81 7.29 -6.87 5.93
N THR A 82 6.09 -6.29 5.79
CA THR A 82 5.03 -6.89 4.97
C THR A 82 5.51 -6.98 3.52
N GLN A 83 5.44 -8.19 2.96
CA GLN A 83 5.79 -8.44 1.57
C GLN A 83 4.54 -8.41 0.69
N PHE A 84 4.69 -7.83 -0.50
CA PHE A 84 3.66 -7.72 -1.51
C PHE A 84 4.16 -8.22 -2.85
N ARG A 85 3.26 -8.78 -3.64
CA ARG A 85 3.46 -9.07 -5.05
C ARG A 85 2.63 -8.11 -5.88
N VAL A 86 3.27 -7.49 -6.87
CA VAL A 86 2.58 -6.64 -7.85
C VAL A 86 1.72 -7.53 -8.75
N LYS A 87 0.40 -7.37 -8.73
CA LYS A 87 -0.55 -8.23 -9.45
C LYS A 87 -0.55 -7.97 -10.96
N SER A 88 -0.44 -6.70 -11.33
CA SER A 88 -0.53 -6.23 -12.72
C SER A 88 0.41 -5.06 -12.94
N ASN A 89 0.68 -4.73 -14.21
CA ASN A 89 1.34 -3.47 -14.54
C ASN A 89 0.51 -2.31 -13.96
N SER A 90 1.20 -1.23 -13.59
CA SER A 90 0.53 -0.03 -13.08
C SER A 90 -0.36 0.58 -14.16
N LEU A 91 -1.50 1.10 -13.73
CA LEU A 91 -2.41 1.86 -14.58
C LEU A 91 -1.98 3.33 -14.52
N ASP A 92 -1.55 3.88 -15.65
CA ASP A 92 -1.23 5.30 -15.77
C ASP A 92 -2.49 6.12 -16.11
N HIS A 93 -2.57 7.31 -15.52
CA HIS A 93 -3.59 8.30 -15.85
C HIS A 93 -2.90 9.47 -16.57
N PRO A 94 -3.54 10.08 -17.59
CA PRO A 94 -3.05 11.27 -18.29
C PRO A 94 -2.60 12.46 -17.41
N ASN A 95 -2.99 12.50 -16.14
CA ASN A 95 -2.58 13.54 -15.18
C ASN A 95 -1.24 13.22 -14.48
N GLY A 96 -0.57 12.14 -14.88
CA GLY A 96 0.69 11.67 -14.31
C GLY A 96 0.54 10.79 -13.06
N SER A 97 -0.69 10.48 -12.64
CA SER A 97 -0.93 9.59 -11.50
C SER A 97 -0.93 8.12 -11.91
N TYR A 98 -0.60 7.25 -10.97
CA TYR A 98 -0.51 5.80 -11.15
C TYR A 98 -1.39 5.06 -10.15
N VAL A 99 -2.00 3.96 -10.59
CA VAL A 99 -2.60 2.97 -9.69
C VAL A 99 -1.78 1.69 -9.73
N VAL A 100 -1.33 1.23 -8.57
CA VAL A 100 -0.53 0.00 -8.40
C VAL A 100 -1.35 -1.02 -7.61
N HIS A 101 -1.53 -2.21 -8.17
CA HIS A 101 -2.25 -3.30 -7.52
C HIS A 101 -1.27 -4.27 -6.86
N LEU A 102 -1.34 -4.34 -5.53
CA LEU A 102 -0.54 -5.20 -4.68
C LEU A 102 -1.41 -6.30 -4.05
N ILE A 103 -0.82 -7.49 -3.92
CA ILE A 103 -1.37 -8.58 -3.12
C ILE A 103 -0.36 -8.87 -2.01
N GLN A 104 -0.80 -8.85 -0.76
CA GLN A 104 0.04 -9.26 0.35
C GLN A 104 0.39 -10.75 0.21
N VAL A 105 1.68 -11.07 0.35
CA VAL A 105 2.16 -12.46 0.45
C VAL A 105 1.89 -12.94 1.87
N ASP A 106 1.25 -14.10 2.01
CA ASP A 106 1.07 -14.73 3.32
C ASP A 106 2.34 -15.50 3.66
N ASP A 107 2.90 -15.27 4.85
CA ASP A 107 4.12 -15.95 5.32
C ASP A 107 3.91 -17.47 5.49
N ASN A 108 2.65 -17.95 5.43
CA ASN A 108 2.28 -19.36 5.52
C ASN A 108 1.99 -20.02 4.16
N ASP A 109 2.10 -19.28 3.04
CA ASP A 109 1.86 -19.79 1.70
C ASP A 109 3.21 -20.06 1.00
N ASP A 110 3.66 -21.33 1.03
CA ASP A 110 4.87 -21.84 0.36
C ASP A 110 4.72 -21.85 -1.18
N GLY A 111 4.38 -20.71 -1.77
CA GLY A 111 4.41 -20.48 -3.21
C GLY A 111 5.83 -20.43 -3.77
N PRO A 112 6.05 -20.71 -5.08
CA PRO A 112 7.37 -20.99 -5.63
C PRO A 112 8.34 -19.83 -5.39
N SER A 113 9.44 -20.18 -4.72
CA SER A 113 10.49 -19.29 -4.26
C SER A 113 11.01 -18.41 -5.41
N ALA A 114 10.66 -17.13 -5.39
CA ALA A 114 11.17 -16.17 -6.36
C ALA A 114 12.58 -15.74 -5.94
N SER A 115 13.57 -16.50 -6.39
CA SER A 115 14.96 -16.10 -6.45
C SER A 115 15.12 -14.92 -7.43
N SER A 116 15.16 -13.70 -6.92
CA SER A 116 15.93 -12.53 -7.41
C SER A 116 15.46 -11.29 -6.66
N ILE A 117 16.22 -10.93 -5.63
CA ILE A 117 15.95 -9.78 -4.76
C ILE A 117 16.44 -8.54 -5.50
N ASN A 118 15.52 -7.74 -6.05
CA ASN A 118 15.83 -6.36 -6.41
C ASN A 118 15.34 -5.48 -5.27
N GLU A 119 16.26 -5.12 -4.37
CA GLU A 119 16.01 -4.19 -3.27
C GLU A 119 15.76 -2.78 -3.81
N ALA A 120 14.50 -2.43 -4.03
CA ALA A 120 14.10 -1.03 -4.08
C ALA A 120 14.07 -0.50 -2.64
N SER A 121 15.24 -0.06 -2.15
CA SER A 121 15.36 0.67 -0.89
C SER A 121 14.68 2.04 -1.04
N ILE A 122 13.42 2.12 -0.60
CA ILE A 122 12.74 3.41 -0.45
C ILE A 122 13.27 4.02 0.85
N SER A 123 14.28 4.89 0.69
CA SER A 123 14.84 5.69 1.78
C SER A 123 13.73 6.46 2.52
N PRO A 124 13.73 6.47 3.86
CA PRO A 124 12.67 7.07 4.65
C PRO A 124 12.74 8.60 4.54
N LYS A 125 12.06 9.17 3.56
CA LYS A 125 11.56 10.54 3.70
C LYS A 125 10.32 10.45 4.58
N ARG A 126 10.35 11.16 5.71
CA ARG A 126 9.22 11.29 6.66
C ARG A 126 7.89 11.37 5.90
N PHE A 127 7.18 10.26 5.85
CA PHE A 127 5.75 10.22 5.55
C PHE A 127 5.09 9.74 6.82
N ILE A 128 4.93 10.71 7.72
CA ILE A 128 4.05 10.57 8.86
C ILE A 128 2.63 10.81 8.31
N PHE A 129 1.78 9.80 8.43
CA PHE A 129 0.41 10.00 8.88
C PHE A 129 0.46 9.46 10.29
N ILE A 130 0.43 10.19 11.39
CA ILE A 130 0.16 11.59 11.82
C ILE A 130 0.95 12.77 11.23
#